data_AF-A0AAE0VEK3-F1
#
_entry.id   AF-A0AAE0VEK3-F1
#
_cell.length_a   1.000
_cell.length_b   1.000
_cell.length_c   1.000
_cell.angle_alpha   90.00
_cell.angle_beta   90.00
_cell.angle_gamma   90.00
#
_symmetry.space_group_name_H-M   'P 1'
#
loop_
_entity.id
_entity.type
_entity.pdbx_description
1 polymer ?
#
loop_
_entity_poly.entity_id
_entity_poly.type
_entity_poly.pdbx_seq_one_letter_code
_entity_poly.pdbx_strand_id
1 'polypeptide(L)'
;TSLVLFQVGHVQKVSLVPGKMHEMKTLSLKPLLFEIPGFLSERECAVLMHLAQLKGLVESQVMVPEGQEELSQQLNLSAEEIFHLLDLNQDGQLQPHEILTHSRVRDGIWLTPENLKEIYAGLKVDQDGNGLLSVEEFGQLSGDAFQRFLHQQGVNRNQLVRNSRHTWLYQGQGSHQVLRDLRNRVTRLTRLPPPLVELSEPLQVVLYEQGGHYHAHHDSGPVYPETTCTHTHLTVNSSSPFQTSCRYITVLFYLNTVEEGGETTFPVADNRTYDEVALIQDDVDLLDTRKHCDKGNLRVKPTMGKAVFWYNYLSNGNGWVGEQDEYALHGGCVVTRGVKWIANNWINVDPDYQRQARYEQLMSPRPESQEHQHTDAHQDL
;
A
#
# COMPACT_ATOMS: atom_id res chain seq x y z
N THR A 1 12.43 -14.03 -10.58
CA THR A 1 12.16 -15.36 -9.99
C THR A 1 10.84 -15.29 -9.25
N SER A 2 9.85 -16.09 -9.63
CA SER A 2 8.65 -16.30 -8.81
C SER A 2 8.81 -17.63 -8.08
N LEU A 3 8.49 -17.67 -6.78
CA LEU A 3 8.50 -18.93 -6.02
C LEU A 3 7.47 -19.90 -6.60
N VAL A 4 7.80 -21.19 -6.62
CA VAL A 4 6.94 -22.22 -7.22
C VAL A 4 5.63 -22.31 -6.45
N LEU A 5 4.52 -22.39 -7.20
CA LEU A 5 3.17 -22.57 -6.68
C LEU A 5 3.03 -23.98 -6.10
N PHE A 6 2.69 -24.06 -4.82
CA PHE A 6 2.29 -25.29 -4.14
C PHE A 6 0.89 -25.11 -3.57
N GLN A 7 0.23 -26.20 -3.21
CA GLN A 7 -1.08 -26.13 -2.55
C GLN A 7 -1.05 -25.33 -1.24
N VAL A 8 -2.19 -24.74 -0.87
CA VAL A 8 -2.38 -24.08 0.43
C VAL A 8 -1.97 -25.03 1.56
N GLY A 9 -1.23 -24.50 2.53
CA GLY A 9 -0.69 -25.28 3.65
C GLY A 9 0.62 -26.02 3.36
N HIS A 10 1.13 -26.00 2.14
CA HIS A 10 2.46 -26.54 1.84
C HIS A 10 3.54 -25.79 2.64
N VAL A 11 4.46 -26.54 3.25
CA VAL A 11 5.58 -26.01 4.03
C VAL A 11 6.88 -26.37 3.33
N GLN A 12 7.67 -25.36 3.00
CA GLN A 12 9.01 -25.52 2.44
C GLN A 12 10.07 -24.97 3.41
N LYS A 13 11.23 -25.63 3.43
CA LYS A 13 12.35 -25.20 4.28
C LYS A 13 13.25 -24.24 3.52
N VAL A 14 13.53 -23.08 4.10
CA VAL A 14 14.36 -22.03 3.50
C VAL A 14 15.51 -21.63 4.44
N SER A 15 16.72 -21.52 3.88
CA SER A 15 17.92 -21.10 4.60
C SER A 15 18.15 -19.60 4.40
N LEU A 16 17.67 -18.78 5.33
CA LEU A 16 17.72 -17.32 5.24
C LEU A 16 18.85 -16.70 6.07
N VAL A 17 19.31 -17.43 7.09
CA VAL A 17 20.40 -17.05 7.99
C VAL A 17 21.36 -18.23 8.07
N PRO A 18 22.69 -18.00 8.06
CA PRO A 18 23.65 -19.10 8.19
C PRO A 18 23.35 -19.98 9.41
N GLY A 19 23.27 -21.29 9.20
CA GLY A 19 23.05 -22.27 10.27
C GLY A 19 21.60 -22.35 10.81
N LYS A 20 20.64 -21.60 10.26
CA LYS A 20 19.23 -21.66 10.69
C LYS A 20 18.28 -21.89 9.51
N MET A 21 17.53 -22.98 9.59
CA MET A 21 16.43 -23.27 8.68
C MET A 21 15.14 -22.63 9.18
N HIS A 22 14.41 -22.00 8.26
CA HIS A 22 13.08 -21.45 8.52
C HIS A 22 12.04 -22.26 7.73
N GLU A 23 10.83 -22.31 8.26
CA GLU A 23 9.68 -22.92 7.58
C GLU A 23 8.85 -21.83 6.96
N MET A 24 8.63 -21.93 5.66
CA MET A 24 7.81 -21.02 4.88
C MET A 24 6.56 -21.76 4.43
N LYS A 25 5.39 -21.29 4.88
CA LYS A 25 4.11 -21.93 4.62
C LYS A 25 3.30 -21.09 3.64
N THR A 26 2.74 -21.75 2.61
CA THR A 26 1.79 -21.13 1.68
C THR A 26 0.45 -20.90 2.38
N LEU A 27 -0.02 -19.66 2.40
CA LEU A 27 -1.29 -19.26 3.01
C LEU A 27 -2.42 -19.17 1.99
N SER A 28 -2.13 -18.65 0.80
CA SER A 28 -3.06 -18.59 -0.33
C SER A 28 -2.30 -18.65 -1.66
N LEU A 29 -3.03 -18.92 -2.73
CA LEU A 29 -2.53 -18.88 -4.11
C LEU A 29 -2.96 -17.60 -4.84
N LYS A 30 -4.08 -17.00 -4.42
CA LYS A 30 -4.58 -15.70 -4.90
C LYS A 30 -4.86 -14.80 -3.69
N PRO A 31 -3.98 -13.87 -3.32
CA PRO A 31 -2.69 -13.63 -3.93
C PRO A 31 -1.72 -14.74 -3.53
N LEU A 32 -0.58 -14.83 -4.21
CA LEU A 32 0.47 -15.76 -3.79
C LEU A 32 1.11 -15.24 -2.48
N LEU A 33 0.69 -15.83 -1.36
CA LEU A 33 0.96 -15.35 0.00
C LEU A 33 1.61 -16.44 0.84
N PHE A 34 2.61 -16.05 1.63
CA PHE A 34 3.32 -16.96 2.52
C PHE A 34 3.50 -16.37 3.91
N GLU A 35 3.60 -17.23 4.92
CA GLU A 35 4.08 -16.87 6.26
C GLU A 35 5.40 -17.57 6.60
N ILE A 36 6.23 -16.88 7.38
CA ILE A 36 7.51 -17.37 7.88
C ILE A 36 7.64 -17.00 9.37
N PRO A 37 7.28 -17.91 10.29
CA PRO A 37 7.46 -17.70 11.72
C PRO A 37 8.93 -17.52 12.10
N GLY A 38 9.20 -16.64 13.07
CA GLY A 38 10.56 -16.43 13.59
C GLY A 38 11.58 -15.96 12.55
N PHE A 39 11.10 -15.23 11.53
CA PHE A 39 11.94 -14.59 10.51
C PHE A 39 12.86 -13.53 11.14
N LEU A 40 12.35 -12.77 12.11
CA LEU A 40 13.13 -11.90 12.99
C LEU A 40 13.21 -12.51 14.40
N SER A 41 14.34 -12.29 15.07
CA SER A 41 14.46 -12.54 16.50
C SER A 41 13.82 -11.41 17.32
N GLU A 42 13.50 -11.70 18.59
CA GLU A 42 12.92 -10.68 19.48
C GLU A 42 13.82 -9.45 19.64
N ARG A 43 15.14 -9.67 19.69
CA ARG A 43 16.14 -8.60 19.76
C ARG A 43 16.10 -7.72 18.51
N GLU A 44 15.99 -8.31 17.32
CA GLU A 44 15.89 -7.55 16.07
C GLU A 44 14.62 -6.70 16.04
N CYS A 45 13.48 -7.27 16.44
CA CYS A 45 12.22 -6.53 16.56
C CYS A 45 12.35 -5.34 17.52
N ALA A 46 12.95 -5.54 18.69
CA ALA A 46 13.16 -4.47 19.67
C ALA A 46 14.06 -3.34 19.13
N VAL A 47 15.15 -3.69 18.43
CA VAL A 47 16.03 -2.70 17.78
C VAL A 47 15.27 -1.89 16.74
N LEU A 48 14.47 -2.53 15.88
CA LEU A 48 13.69 -1.83 14.85
C LEU A 48 12.69 -0.84 15.47
N MET A 49 11.95 -1.26 16.50
CA MET A 49 11.02 -0.39 17.23
C MET A 49 11.77 0.78 17.88
N HIS A 50 12.92 0.53 18.52
CA HIS A 50 13.69 1.58 19.18
C HIS A 50 14.28 2.60 18.20
N LEU A 51 14.82 2.14 17.07
CA LEU A 51 15.32 3.04 16.02
C LEU A 51 14.20 3.90 15.43
N ALA A 52 13.01 3.34 15.26
CA ALA A 52 11.84 4.09 14.80
C ALA A 52 11.40 5.16 15.81
N GLN A 53 11.38 4.81 17.10
CA GLN A 53 11.08 5.76 18.18
C GLN A 53 12.10 6.90 18.27
N LEU A 54 13.40 6.58 18.18
CA LEU A 54 14.48 7.58 18.20
C LEU A 54 14.42 8.55 17.01
N LYS A 55 14.06 8.04 15.82
CA LYS A 55 13.88 8.88 14.64
C LYS A 55 12.65 9.79 14.74
N GLY A 56 11.64 9.37 15.51
CA GLY A 56 10.34 10.02 15.59
C GLY A 56 9.37 9.50 14.54
N LEU A 57 8.12 9.29 14.96
CA LEU A 57 7.03 8.87 14.09
C LEU A 57 6.10 10.04 13.77
N VAL A 58 5.69 10.12 12.51
CA VAL A 58 4.70 11.08 11.99
C VAL A 58 3.39 10.37 11.70
N GLU A 59 2.30 11.13 11.60
CA GLU A 59 1.01 10.58 11.17
C GLU A 59 1.13 9.99 9.76
N SER A 60 0.61 8.78 9.57
CA SER A 60 0.74 8.06 8.30
C SER A 60 -0.11 8.61 7.18
N GLN A 61 -1.10 9.41 7.52
CA GLN A 61 -1.93 10.10 6.58
C GLN A 61 -2.21 11.49 7.12
N VAL A 62 -2.03 12.48 6.27
CA VAL A 62 -2.38 13.87 6.54
C VAL A 62 -3.51 14.18 5.56
N MET A 63 -4.56 14.86 6.03
CA MET A 63 -5.61 15.38 5.16
C MET A 63 -4.97 16.20 4.03
N VAL A 64 -5.44 16.03 2.80
CA VAL A 64 -4.96 16.83 1.66
C VAL A 64 -5.20 18.32 1.97
N PRO A 65 -4.18 19.19 1.90
CA PRO A 65 -4.36 20.63 2.12
C PRO A 65 -5.36 21.24 1.12
N GLU A 66 -6.12 22.26 1.55
CA GLU A 66 -7.00 23.03 0.66
C GLU A 66 -6.22 23.52 -0.58
N GLY A 67 -6.71 23.19 -1.78
CA GLY A 67 -6.19 23.72 -3.05
C GLY A 67 -5.23 22.81 -3.86
N GLN A 68 -5.11 21.52 -3.56
CA GLN A 68 -4.59 20.58 -4.57
C GLN A 68 -5.68 20.32 -5.62
N GLU A 69 -5.37 20.61 -6.89
CA GLU A 69 -6.27 20.38 -8.02
C GLU A 69 -6.69 18.91 -8.09
N GLU A 70 -7.99 18.65 -8.02
CA GLU A 70 -8.55 17.31 -8.22
C GLU A 70 -8.25 16.84 -9.67
N LEU A 71 -8.03 15.53 -9.86
CA LEU A 71 -7.86 14.94 -11.19
C LEU A 71 -9.03 15.30 -12.15
N SER A 72 -10.24 15.49 -11.62
CA SER A 72 -11.42 15.97 -12.36
C SER A 72 -11.22 17.36 -12.97
N GLN A 73 -10.54 18.27 -12.26
CA GLN A 73 -10.18 19.60 -12.75
C GLN A 73 -9.07 19.53 -13.81
N GLN A 74 -8.17 18.56 -13.69
CA GLN A 74 -7.15 18.30 -14.71
C GLN A 74 -7.73 17.65 -15.98
N LEU A 75 -8.80 16.87 -15.83
CA LEU A 75 -9.51 16.19 -16.91
C LEU A 75 -10.68 17.00 -17.50
N ASN A 76 -10.98 18.18 -16.96
CA ASN A 76 -12.09 19.06 -17.40
C ASN A 76 -13.47 18.36 -17.47
N LEU A 77 -13.74 17.41 -16.57
CA LEU A 77 -15.02 16.71 -16.55
C LEU A 77 -16.12 17.59 -15.94
N SER A 78 -17.29 17.60 -16.57
CA SER A 78 -18.51 18.23 -16.05
C SER A 78 -19.15 17.40 -14.92
N ALA A 79 -20.00 18.03 -14.11
CA ALA A 79 -20.74 17.32 -13.05
C ALA A 79 -21.65 16.22 -13.62
N GLU A 80 -22.22 16.42 -14.81
CA GLU A 80 -23.04 15.40 -15.50
C GLU A 80 -22.20 14.19 -15.94
N GLU A 81 -20.98 14.42 -16.46
CA GLU A 81 -20.08 13.33 -16.83
C GLU A 81 -19.63 12.52 -15.60
N ILE A 82 -19.33 13.19 -14.48
CA ILE A 82 -19.03 12.52 -13.21
C ILE A 82 -20.25 11.73 -12.72
N PHE A 83 -21.45 12.28 -12.83
CA PHE A 83 -22.68 11.58 -12.47
C PHE A 83 -22.82 10.27 -13.25
N HIS A 84 -22.71 10.31 -14.57
CA HIS A 84 -22.84 9.11 -15.41
C HIS A 84 -21.71 8.08 -15.19
N LEU A 85 -20.54 8.51 -14.73
CA LEU A 85 -19.47 7.58 -14.33
C LEU A 85 -19.78 6.87 -13.02
N LEU A 86 -20.53 7.52 -12.13
CA LEU A 86 -20.92 6.96 -10.83
C LEU A 86 -22.21 6.13 -10.93
N ASP A 87 -23.15 6.48 -11.81
CA ASP A 87 -24.43 5.80 -12.04
C ASP A 87 -24.22 4.47 -12.79
N LEU A 88 -23.94 3.41 -12.03
CA LEU A 88 -23.55 2.10 -12.56
C LEU A 88 -24.72 1.38 -13.19
N ASN A 89 -25.92 1.53 -12.62
CA ASN A 89 -27.12 0.86 -13.09
C ASN A 89 -27.90 1.69 -14.15
N GLN A 90 -27.47 2.94 -14.38
CA GLN A 90 -28.01 3.87 -15.37
C GLN A 90 -29.50 4.20 -15.14
N ASP A 91 -29.92 4.27 -13.88
CA ASP A 91 -31.30 4.62 -13.52
C ASP A 91 -31.52 6.11 -13.28
N GLY A 92 -30.46 6.92 -13.39
CA GLY A 92 -30.52 8.37 -13.22
C GLY A 92 -30.60 8.81 -11.76
N GLN A 93 -30.32 7.92 -10.80
CA GLN A 93 -30.29 8.21 -9.37
C GLN A 93 -29.07 7.60 -8.71
N LEU A 94 -28.13 8.40 -8.23
CA LEU A 94 -26.97 7.86 -7.53
C LEU A 94 -27.35 7.29 -6.17
N GLN A 95 -27.15 5.99 -6.03
CA GLN A 95 -27.32 5.30 -4.78
C GLN A 95 -26.06 5.40 -3.91
N PRO A 96 -26.20 5.31 -2.57
CA PRO A 96 -25.04 5.34 -1.67
C PRO A 96 -23.98 4.31 -2.02
N HIS A 97 -24.39 3.11 -2.46
CA HIS A 97 -23.43 2.05 -2.81
C HIS A 97 -22.63 2.38 -4.08
N GLU A 98 -23.21 3.09 -5.05
CA GLU A 98 -22.54 3.49 -6.28
C GLU A 98 -21.45 4.54 -6.03
N ILE A 99 -21.77 5.54 -5.20
CA ILE A 99 -20.82 6.56 -4.75
C ILE A 99 -19.72 5.92 -3.92
N LEU A 100 -20.09 4.99 -3.05
CA LEU A 100 -19.14 4.19 -2.30
C LEU A 100 -18.40 3.19 -3.18
N THR A 101 -18.72 2.87 -4.42
CA THR A 101 -17.85 1.96 -5.20
C THR A 101 -16.65 2.73 -5.76
N HIS A 102 -16.87 3.95 -6.25
CA HIS A 102 -15.84 4.71 -6.95
C HIS A 102 -15.20 5.85 -6.14
N SER A 103 -15.80 6.29 -5.03
CA SER A 103 -15.36 7.49 -4.27
C SER A 103 -14.95 7.21 -2.82
N ARG A 104 -14.67 5.95 -2.45
CA ARG A 104 -14.41 5.54 -1.04
C ARG A 104 -13.32 6.29 -0.34
N VAL A 105 -12.28 6.62 -1.11
CA VAL A 105 -11.12 7.36 -0.65
C VAL A 105 -11.20 8.72 -1.30
N ARG A 106 -11.79 9.68 -0.59
CA ARG A 106 -11.75 11.08 -1.00
C ARG A 106 -10.83 11.84 -0.06
N ASP A 107 -9.70 12.30 -0.60
CA ASP A 107 -8.67 13.04 0.15
C ASP A 107 -8.19 12.31 1.42
N GLY A 108 -8.27 10.97 1.39
CA GLY A 108 -7.88 10.09 2.49
C GLY A 108 -8.98 9.84 3.55
N ILE A 109 -10.20 10.31 3.34
CA ILE A 109 -11.34 10.00 4.22
C ILE A 109 -12.03 8.73 3.72
N TRP A 110 -12.38 7.85 4.65
CA TRP A 110 -13.17 6.66 4.38
C TRP A 110 -14.65 7.01 4.44
N LEU A 111 -15.31 6.99 3.27
CA LEU A 111 -16.75 7.20 3.21
C LEU A 111 -17.50 5.95 3.69
N THR A 112 -18.48 6.16 4.55
CA THR A 112 -19.43 5.14 5.02
C THR A 112 -20.85 5.57 4.65
N PRO A 113 -21.83 4.67 4.58
CA PRO A 113 -23.23 5.05 4.38
C PRO A 113 -23.73 6.06 5.42
N GLU A 114 -23.27 5.94 6.67
CA GLU A 114 -23.63 6.87 7.74
C GLU A 114 -23.03 8.26 7.52
N ASN A 115 -21.73 8.34 7.24
CA ASN A 115 -21.08 9.63 7.01
C ASN A 115 -21.56 10.29 5.72
N LEU A 116 -21.88 9.51 4.68
CA LEU A 116 -22.43 10.04 3.44
C LEU A 116 -23.80 10.72 3.69
N LYS A 117 -24.67 10.10 4.50
CA LYS A 117 -25.95 10.71 4.92
C LYS A 117 -25.75 11.99 5.72
N GLU A 118 -24.78 12.01 6.64
CA GLU A 118 -24.43 13.22 7.40
C GLU A 118 -23.95 14.34 6.47
N ILE A 119 -23.14 14.02 5.48
CA ILE A 119 -22.66 14.99 4.49
C ILE A 119 -23.82 15.52 3.65
N TYR A 120 -24.74 14.65 3.18
CA TYR A 120 -25.91 15.08 2.41
C TYR A 120 -26.81 16.00 3.21
N ALA A 121 -27.10 15.65 4.46
CA ALA A 121 -27.89 16.48 5.35
C ALA A 121 -27.21 17.81 5.67
N GLY A 122 -25.89 17.79 5.87
CA GLY A 122 -25.09 18.98 6.16
C GLY A 122 -24.97 19.94 4.98
N LEU A 123 -24.81 19.41 3.76
CA LEU A 123 -24.79 20.17 2.52
C LEU A 123 -26.19 20.52 2.00
N LYS A 124 -27.25 19.90 2.56
CA LYS A 124 -28.64 20.02 2.13
C LYS A 124 -28.82 19.73 0.64
N VAL A 125 -28.13 18.70 0.17
CA VAL A 125 -28.07 18.39 -1.26
C VAL A 125 -29.21 17.47 -1.71
N ASP A 126 -29.63 16.55 -0.85
CA ASP A 126 -30.81 15.72 -1.01
C ASP A 126 -32.04 16.56 -0.63
N GLN A 127 -32.66 17.18 -1.62
CA GLN A 127 -33.74 18.16 -1.41
C GLN A 127 -35.09 17.49 -1.19
N ASP A 128 -35.30 16.35 -1.86
CA ASP A 128 -36.54 15.59 -1.74
C ASP A 128 -36.52 14.60 -0.56
N GLY A 129 -35.36 14.38 0.05
CA GLY A 129 -35.16 13.57 1.25
C GLY A 129 -35.28 12.08 1.00
N ASN A 130 -35.09 11.63 -0.25
CA ASN A 130 -35.23 10.24 -0.63
C ASN A 130 -33.96 9.41 -0.35
N GLY A 131 -32.84 10.04 0.04
CA GLY A 131 -31.56 9.41 0.35
C GLY A 131 -30.71 9.04 -0.87
N LEU A 132 -31.12 9.47 -2.06
CA LEU A 132 -30.49 9.27 -3.37
C LEU A 132 -30.15 10.66 -3.95
N LEU A 133 -29.22 10.72 -4.90
CA LEU A 133 -28.93 11.97 -5.60
C LEU A 133 -29.37 11.88 -7.06
N SER A 134 -30.31 12.73 -7.44
CA SER A 134 -30.61 12.97 -8.86
C SER A 134 -29.48 13.77 -9.53
N VAL A 135 -29.46 13.76 -10.87
CA VAL A 135 -28.52 14.59 -11.66
C VAL A 135 -28.61 16.06 -11.27
N GLU A 136 -29.82 16.55 -11.02
CA GLU A 136 -30.10 17.96 -10.68
C GLU A 136 -29.55 18.32 -9.29
N GLU A 137 -29.67 17.41 -8.31
CA GLU A 137 -29.11 17.59 -6.97
C GLU A 137 -27.58 17.47 -6.98
N PHE A 138 -27.04 16.52 -7.75
CA PHE A 138 -25.61 16.36 -7.91
C PHE A 138 -24.96 17.57 -8.58
N GLY A 139 -25.60 18.14 -9.61
CA GLY A 139 -25.11 19.32 -10.32
C GLY A 139 -25.06 20.59 -9.48
N GLN A 140 -25.74 20.64 -8.32
CA GLN A 140 -25.66 21.76 -7.38
C GLN A 140 -24.45 21.70 -6.46
N LEU A 141 -23.77 20.55 -6.39
CA LEU A 141 -22.54 20.41 -5.63
C LEU A 141 -21.40 21.07 -6.41
N SER A 142 -20.70 21.99 -5.76
CA SER A 142 -19.36 22.34 -6.24
C SER A 142 -18.46 21.11 -6.06
N GLY A 143 -17.51 20.92 -6.98
CA GLY A 143 -16.59 19.78 -6.92
C GLY A 143 -16.01 19.59 -5.53
N ASP A 144 -15.58 20.66 -4.87
CA ASP A 144 -14.97 20.69 -3.53
C ASP A 144 -15.94 20.71 -2.34
N ALA A 145 -17.27 20.66 -2.54
CA ALA A 145 -18.26 20.86 -1.47
C ALA A 145 -18.11 19.85 -0.32
N PHE A 146 -17.86 18.59 -0.67
CA PHE A 146 -17.62 17.51 0.30
C PHE A 146 -16.35 17.75 1.11
N GLN A 147 -15.26 18.14 0.44
CA GLN A 147 -13.98 18.42 1.10
C GLN A 147 -14.14 19.57 2.10
N ARG A 148 -14.78 20.68 1.68
CA ARG A 148 -15.06 21.82 2.57
C ARG A 148 -15.90 21.43 3.78
N PHE A 149 -16.93 20.61 3.59
CA PHE A 149 -17.76 20.14 4.69
C PHE A 149 -16.97 19.30 5.70
N LEU A 150 -16.14 18.37 5.20
CA LEU A 150 -15.34 17.49 6.04
C LEU A 150 -14.27 18.25 6.83
N HIS A 151 -13.64 19.27 6.22
CA HIS A 151 -12.73 20.17 6.92
C HIS A 151 -13.42 20.98 8.03
N GLN A 152 -14.64 21.47 7.80
CA GLN A 152 -15.40 22.27 8.77
C GLN A 152 -15.86 21.45 9.98
N GLN A 153 -16.26 20.19 9.78
CA GLN A 153 -16.72 19.31 10.86
C GLN A 153 -15.56 18.78 11.72
N GLY A 154 -14.34 18.75 11.18
CA GLY A 154 -13.18 18.12 11.81
C GLY A 154 -13.26 16.61 11.68
N VAL A 155 -12.34 16.03 10.93
CA VAL A 155 -12.31 14.57 10.69
C VAL A 155 -11.73 13.85 11.90
N ASN A 156 -12.49 12.90 12.45
CA ASN A 156 -12.01 12.06 13.52
C ASN A 156 -11.05 10.99 12.95
N ARG A 157 -10.01 10.61 13.70
CA ARG A 157 -8.97 9.66 13.25
C ARG A 157 -9.55 8.29 12.88
N ASN A 158 -10.72 7.94 13.41
CA ASN A 158 -11.44 6.73 13.08
C ASN A 158 -12.13 6.74 11.69
N GLN A 159 -12.25 7.90 11.05
CA GLN A 159 -12.82 8.09 9.70
C GLN A 159 -11.74 8.17 8.60
N LEU A 160 -10.46 8.12 8.97
CA LEU A 160 -9.35 8.13 8.00
C LEU A 160 -9.17 6.74 7.39
N VAL A 161 -8.85 6.68 6.10
CA VAL A 161 -8.48 5.42 5.41
C VAL A 161 -7.36 4.69 6.15
N ARG A 162 -6.36 5.45 6.62
CA ARG A 162 -5.23 4.95 7.39
C ARG A 162 -5.08 5.74 8.70
N ASN A 163 -5.29 5.05 9.81
CA ASN A 163 -5.05 5.57 11.16
C ASN A 163 -3.86 4.86 11.81
N SER A 164 -2.67 5.41 11.58
CA SER A 164 -1.42 4.93 12.18
C SER A 164 -0.36 6.02 12.15
N ARG A 165 0.77 5.76 12.81
CA ARG A 165 1.98 6.58 12.72
C ARG A 165 3.11 5.77 12.10
N HIS A 166 3.98 6.38 11.31
CA HIS A 166 5.12 5.69 10.73
C HIS A 166 6.39 6.53 10.68
N THR A 167 7.49 5.85 10.38
CA THR A 167 8.77 6.46 10.01
C THR A 167 9.53 5.53 9.07
N TRP A 168 10.61 6.01 8.48
CA TRP A 168 11.40 5.29 7.48
C TRP A 168 12.82 5.03 7.98
N LEU A 169 13.32 3.80 7.87
CA LEU A 169 14.66 3.40 8.27
C LEU A 169 15.50 3.01 7.05
N TYR A 170 16.61 3.72 6.86
CA TYR A 170 17.56 3.42 5.80
C TYR A 170 18.36 2.13 6.11
N GLN A 171 18.50 1.24 5.14
CA GLN A 171 19.15 -0.08 5.31
C GLN A 171 20.47 -0.22 4.54
N GLY A 172 20.96 0.84 3.88
CA GLY A 172 22.21 0.79 3.14
C GLY A 172 23.46 0.98 4.01
N GLN A 173 24.55 1.41 3.39
CA GLN A 173 25.84 1.56 4.06
C GLN A 173 25.76 2.60 5.19
N GLY A 174 26.39 2.31 6.33
CA GLY A 174 26.34 3.18 7.52
C GLY A 174 25.11 3.02 8.41
N SER A 175 24.13 2.19 8.03
CA SER A 175 22.98 1.86 8.90
C SER A 175 23.35 0.92 10.07
N HIS A 176 22.41 0.63 10.97
CA HIS A 176 22.63 -0.36 12.02
C HIS A 176 22.76 -1.79 11.42
N GLN A 177 23.58 -2.66 12.03
CA GLN A 177 23.83 -4.02 11.51
C GLN A 177 22.54 -4.83 11.27
N VAL A 178 21.57 -4.75 12.19
CA VAL A 178 20.25 -5.39 12.06
C VAL A 178 19.52 -4.99 10.78
N LEU A 179 19.60 -3.72 10.36
CA LEU A 179 18.93 -3.22 9.15
C LEU A 179 19.59 -3.80 7.88
N ARG A 180 20.92 -3.88 7.84
CA ARG A 180 21.65 -4.53 6.74
C ARG A 180 21.39 -6.03 6.68
N ASP A 181 21.40 -6.71 7.83
CA ASP A 181 21.15 -8.15 7.89
C ASP A 181 19.73 -8.49 7.48
N LEU A 182 18.75 -7.65 7.84
CA LEU A 182 17.38 -7.76 7.38
C LEU A 182 17.29 -7.63 5.86
N ARG A 183 17.90 -6.59 5.27
CA ARG A 183 17.96 -6.42 3.81
C ARG A 183 18.54 -7.66 3.12
N ASN A 184 19.69 -8.14 3.58
CA ASN A 184 20.33 -9.34 3.05
C ASN A 184 19.45 -10.60 3.17
N ARG A 185 18.69 -10.72 4.26
CA ARG A 185 17.74 -11.81 4.49
C ARG A 185 16.56 -11.74 3.53
N VAL A 186 16.05 -10.53 3.26
CA VAL A 186 15.01 -10.27 2.25
C VAL A 186 15.52 -10.61 0.84
N THR A 187 16.74 -10.21 0.47
CA THR A 187 17.35 -10.59 -0.83
C THR A 187 17.44 -12.11 -1.00
N ARG A 188 17.86 -12.83 0.05
CA ARG A 188 17.89 -14.31 0.02
C ARG A 188 16.50 -14.93 -0.05
N LEU A 189 15.51 -14.34 0.60
CA LEU A 189 14.12 -14.80 0.57
C LEU A 189 13.53 -14.66 -0.85
N THR A 190 13.60 -13.46 -1.42
CA THR A 190 12.98 -13.15 -2.72
C THR A 190 13.75 -13.73 -3.90
N ARG A 191 15.04 -14.03 -3.72
CA ARG A 191 15.96 -14.49 -4.78
C ARG A 191 15.99 -13.53 -5.98
N LEU A 192 15.77 -12.26 -5.71
CA LEU A 192 15.91 -11.18 -6.68
C LEU A 192 17.37 -10.69 -6.73
N PRO A 193 17.81 -10.15 -7.87
CA PRO A 193 19.08 -9.43 -7.97
C PRO A 193 19.22 -8.41 -6.83
N PRO A 194 20.38 -8.32 -6.17
CA PRO A 194 20.61 -7.33 -5.09
C PRO A 194 20.26 -5.88 -5.48
N PRO A 195 20.56 -5.38 -6.70
CA PRO A 195 20.21 -4.02 -7.10
C PRO A 195 18.71 -3.71 -6.98
N LEU A 196 17.84 -4.66 -7.32
CA LEU A 196 16.38 -4.48 -7.17
C LEU A 196 15.99 -4.24 -5.71
N VAL A 197 16.56 -5.02 -4.79
CA VAL A 197 16.25 -4.90 -3.36
C VAL A 197 16.89 -3.66 -2.74
N GLU A 198 18.10 -3.30 -3.19
CA GLU A 198 18.86 -2.18 -2.63
C GLU A 198 18.35 -0.80 -3.06
N LEU A 199 17.84 -0.69 -4.29
CA LEU A 199 17.26 0.52 -4.88
C LEU A 199 15.76 0.69 -4.57
N SER A 200 15.17 -0.26 -3.85
CA SER A 200 13.79 -0.15 -3.39
C SER A 200 13.62 0.85 -2.24
N GLU A 201 12.36 1.15 -1.92
CA GLU A 201 11.97 2.00 -0.79
C GLU A 201 12.66 1.58 0.53
N PRO A 202 12.99 2.55 1.41
CA PRO A 202 13.52 2.23 2.73
C PRO A 202 12.47 1.46 3.58
N LEU A 203 12.92 0.78 4.62
CA LEU A 203 12.04 0.03 5.51
C LEU A 203 11.09 1.00 6.24
N GLN A 204 9.78 0.89 6.04
CA GLN A 204 8.83 1.68 6.82
C GLN A 204 8.45 0.91 8.09
N VAL A 205 8.48 1.59 9.22
CA VAL A 205 8.06 1.07 10.53
C VAL A 205 6.79 1.79 10.95
N VAL A 206 5.75 1.05 11.29
CA VAL A 206 4.40 1.58 11.56
C VAL A 206 3.93 1.16 12.95
N LEU A 207 3.36 2.12 13.67
CA LEU A 207 2.67 1.96 14.94
C LEU A 207 1.17 2.20 14.75
N TYR A 208 0.37 1.20 15.09
CA TYR A 208 -1.06 1.35 15.32
C TYR A 208 -1.32 1.32 16.83
N GLU A 209 -1.83 2.43 17.34
CA GLU A 209 -2.36 2.51 18.70
C GLU A 209 -3.74 1.82 18.77
N GLN A 210 -4.32 1.74 19.97
CA GLN A 210 -5.69 1.24 20.13
C GLN A 210 -6.65 2.06 19.26
N GLY A 211 -7.49 1.39 18.46
CA GLY A 211 -8.38 2.01 17.46
C GLY A 211 -7.72 2.32 16.11
N GLY A 212 -6.40 2.16 16.00
CA GLY A 212 -5.66 2.25 14.74
C GLY A 212 -6.06 1.13 13.77
N HIS A 213 -6.10 1.46 12.48
CA HIS A 213 -6.53 0.58 11.41
C HIS A 213 -5.98 1.08 10.06
N TYR A 214 -6.08 0.24 9.03
CA TYR A 214 -5.87 0.62 7.65
C TYR A 214 -6.89 -0.16 6.81
N HIS A 215 -7.81 0.56 6.17
CA HIS A 215 -8.80 -0.01 5.26
C HIS A 215 -8.15 -0.81 4.13
N ALA A 216 -8.89 -1.76 3.54
CA ALA A 216 -8.31 -2.66 2.56
C ALA A 216 -7.92 -1.90 1.29
N HIS A 217 -6.70 -2.16 0.79
CA HIS A 217 -6.10 -1.48 -0.35
C HIS A 217 -5.11 -2.40 -1.05
N HIS A 218 -4.64 -1.97 -2.22
CA HIS A 218 -3.49 -2.54 -2.90
C HIS A 218 -2.26 -1.68 -2.62
N ASP A 219 -1.09 -2.32 -2.54
CA ASP A 219 0.18 -1.60 -2.31
C ASP A 219 0.67 -0.86 -3.55
N SER A 220 0.23 -1.27 -4.74
CA SER A 220 0.62 -0.69 -6.03
C SER A 220 -0.60 -0.15 -6.78
N GLY A 221 -0.39 0.67 -7.81
CA GLY A 221 -1.46 1.05 -8.73
C GLY A 221 -1.57 0.14 -9.97
N PRO A 222 -2.62 0.34 -10.79
CA PRO A 222 -2.80 -0.36 -12.05
C PRO A 222 -1.70 -0.03 -13.06
N VAL A 223 -1.49 -0.96 -14.01
CA VAL A 223 -0.45 -0.85 -15.05
C VAL A 223 -1.08 -0.50 -16.39
N TYR A 224 -0.81 0.71 -16.86
CA TYR A 224 -1.13 1.19 -18.20
C TYR A 224 0.16 1.52 -18.96
N PRO A 225 0.14 1.60 -20.30
CA PRO A 225 1.32 1.98 -21.10
C PRO A 225 1.97 3.31 -20.66
N GLU A 226 1.16 4.25 -20.21
CA GLU A 226 1.54 5.57 -19.72
C GLU A 226 1.93 5.60 -18.24
N THR A 227 1.74 4.51 -17.49
CA THR A 227 2.07 4.43 -16.07
C THR A 227 3.54 4.69 -15.85
N THR A 228 3.85 5.53 -14.86
CA THR A 228 5.22 5.88 -14.45
C THR A 228 5.45 5.50 -12.99
N CYS A 229 6.54 4.80 -12.71
CA CYS A 229 6.85 4.34 -11.36
C CYS A 229 7.65 5.40 -10.59
N THR A 230 7.21 5.70 -9.36
CA THR A 230 7.86 6.73 -8.52
C THR A 230 9.35 6.45 -8.29
N HIS A 231 9.76 5.18 -8.17
CA HIS A 231 11.17 4.83 -7.90
C HIS A 231 12.08 4.96 -9.12
N THR A 232 11.57 4.78 -10.34
CA THR A 232 12.34 4.95 -11.60
C THR A 232 12.19 6.33 -12.22
N HIS A 233 11.35 7.18 -11.66
CA HIS A 233 11.11 8.53 -12.16
C HIS A 233 12.32 9.44 -11.89
N LEU A 234 13.06 9.77 -12.94
CA LEU A 234 14.34 10.51 -12.85
C LEU A 234 14.18 12.03 -12.67
N THR A 235 12.98 12.58 -12.89
CA THR A 235 12.71 14.01 -12.75
C THR A 235 12.14 14.31 -11.37
N VAL A 236 12.91 15.03 -10.54
CA VAL A 236 12.60 15.26 -9.11
C VAL A 236 11.37 16.17 -8.90
N ASN A 237 10.91 16.89 -9.93
CA ASN A 237 9.88 17.94 -9.81
C ASN A 237 8.79 17.93 -10.91
N SER A 238 8.55 16.81 -11.60
CA SER A 238 7.41 16.70 -12.53
C SER A 238 6.39 15.72 -11.98
N SER A 239 5.22 16.20 -11.55
CA SER A 239 4.08 15.35 -11.25
C SER A 239 3.51 14.82 -12.57
N SER A 240 3.71 13.53 -12.85
CA SER A 240 3.00 12.85 -13.92
C SER A 240 1.63 12.42 -13.39
N PRO A 241 0.51 12.67 -14.11
CA PRO A 241 -0.82 12.22 -13.69
C PRO A 241 -0.91 10.69 -13.60
N PHE A 242 -0.01 9.97 -14.27
CA PHE A 242 0.08 8.50 -14.26
C PHE A 242 1.19 7.99 -13.34
N GLN A 243 1.66 8.80 -12.39
CA GLN A 243 2.66 8.38 -11.43
C GLN A 243 2.05 7.48 -10.35
N THR A 244 2.64 6.32 -10.11
CA THR A 244 2.18 5.38 -9.09
C THR A 244 3.33 4.69 -8.34
N SER A 245 2.98 3.96 -7.28
CA SER A 245 3.91 3.05 -6.59
C SER A 245 3.93 1.71 -7.33
N CYS A 246 5.11 1.24 -7.71
CA CYS A 246 5.30 -0.02 -8.41
C CYS A 246 6.03 -1.01 -7.49
N ARG A 247 5.29 -1.60 -6.55
CA ARG A 247 5.82 -2.50 -5.51
C ARG A 247 5.53 -3.93 -5.91
N TYR A 248 6.52 -4.62 -6.45
CA TYR A 248 6.39 -5.99 -6.92
C TYR A 248 6.09 -6.99 -5.80
N ILE A 249 6.80 -6.87 -4.68
CA ILE A 249 6.66 -7.73 -3.50
C ILE A 249 6.48 -6.85 -2.27
N THR A 250 5.59 -7.26 -1.38
CA THR A 250 5.50 -6.71 -0.02
C THR A 250 5.98 -7.76 0.97
N VAL A 251 6.95 -7.38 1.82
CA VAL A 251 7.38 -8.18 2.96
C VAL A 251 6.99 -7.45 4.24
N LEU A 252 6.00 -7.98 4.95
CA LEU A 252 5.49 -7.45 6.22
C LEU A 252 6.10 -8.22 7.40
N PHE A 253 6.61 -7.49 8.38
CA PHE A 253 7.13 -8.04 9.64
C PHE A 253 6.27 -7.59 10.81
N TYR A 254 5.88 -8.53 11.67
CA TYR A 254 5.26 -8.20 12.96
C TYR A 254 6.36 -8.00 14.00
N LEU A 255 6.46 -6.79 14.56
CA LEU A 255 7.52 -6.44 15.51
C LEU A 255 7.11 -6.69 16.97
N ASN A 256 5.83 -6.92 17.23
CA ASN A 256 5.32 -7.40 18.51
C ASN A 256 4.11 -8.33 18.31
N THR A 257 3.75 -9.06 19.36
CA THR A 257 2.47 -9.78 19.44
C THR A 257 1.42 -8.81 19.98
N VAL A 258 0.27 -8.74 19.30
CA VAL A 258 -0.84 -7.87 19.69
C VAL A 258 -1.79 -8.65 20.60
N GLU A 259 -2.34 -7.97 21.61
CA GLU A 259 -3.22 -8.61 22.58
C GLU A 259 -4.58 -8.98 21.97
N GLU A 260 -5.21 -8.05 21.26
CA GLU A 260 -6.51 -8.26 20.60
C GLU A 260 -6.68 -7.37 19.36
N GLY A 261 -7.25 -7.96 18.30
CA GLY A 261 -7.35 -7.33 16.98
C GLY A 261 -6.00 -7.19 16.28
N GLY A 262 -5.92 -6.24 15.34
CA GLY A 262 -4.67 -5.93 14.64
C GLY A 262 -4.21 -6.98 13.63
N GLU A 263 -5.08 -7.91 13.21
CA GLU A 263 -4.82 -8.83 12.12
C GLU A 263 -4.48 -8.10 10.81
N THR A 264 -3.80 -8.79 9.91
CA THR A 264 -3.75 -8.40 8.50
C THR A 264 -4.77 -9.27 7.76
N THR A 265 -5.80 -8.64 7.20
CA THR A 265 -6.87 -9.33 6.46
C THR A 265 -6.60 -9.28 4.96
N PHE A 266 -6.90 -10.37 4.27
CA PHE A 266 -6.96 -10.48 2.81
C PHE A 266 -8.40 -10.86 2.47
N PRO A 267 -9.28 -9.87 2.21
CA PRO A 267 -10.72 -10.09 2.17
C PRO A 267 -11.15 -11.13 1.13
N VAL A 268 -10.45 -11.16 -0.01
CA VAL A 268 -10.78 -12.02 -1.15
C VAL A 268 -9.77 -13.14 -1.39
N ALA A 269 -8.93 -13.49 -0.40
CA ALA A 269 -7.95 -14.56 -0.55
C ALA A 269 -8.58 -15.88 -1.04
N ASP A 270 -8.00 -16.47 -2.08
CA ASP A 270 -8.42 -17.68 -2.79
C ASP A 270 -9.90 -17.70 -3.23
N ASN A 271 -10.54 -16.53 -3.31
CA ASN A 271 -11.92 -16.45 -3.76
C ASN A 271 -12.04 -16.97 -5.19
N ARG A 272 -13.18 -17.58 -5.57
CA ARG A 272 -13.30 -18.20 -6.89
C ARG A 272 -13.18 -17.17 -8.02
N THR A 273 -13.86 -16.04 -7.83
CA THR A 273 -13.90 -14.89 -8.74
C THR A 273 -13.58 -13.63 -7.94
N TYR A 274 -13.08 -12.62 -8.63
CA TYR A 274 -13.02 -11.25 -8.13
C TYR A 274 -14.15 -10.48 -8.79
N ASP A 275 -14.94 -9.78 -7.98
CA ASP A 275 -16.06 -8.95 -8.42
C ASP A 275 -16.14 -7.77 -7.45
N GLU A 276 -15.86 -6.56 -7.94
CA GLU A 276 -15.83 -5.35 -7.14
C GLU A 276 -17.20 -5.05 -6.53
N VAL A 277 -18.28 -5.33 -7.25
CA VAL A 277 -19.65 -5.13 -6.77
C VAL A 277 -19.94 -6.10 -5.62
N ALA A 278 -19.32 -7.28 -5.61
CA ALA A 278 -19.45 -8.24 -4.52
C ALA A 278 -18.63 -7.88 -3.27
N LEU A 279 -17.71 -6.91 -3.33
CA LEU A 279 -16.99 -6.44 -2.15
C LEU A 279 -17.89 -5.63 -1.21
N ILE A 280 -18.99 -5.09 -1.74
CA ILE A 280 -19.91 -4.17 -1.06
C ILE A 280 -21.34 -4.66 -1.32
N GLN A 281 -21.88 -5.50 -0.44
CA GLN A 281 -23.23 -6.04 -0.57
C GLN A 281 -23.93 -6.12 0.79
N ASP A 282 -25.25 -5.90 0.81
CA ASP A 282 -26.11 -6.12 1.99
C ASP A 282 -25.60 -5.48 3.30
N ASP A 283 -25.24 -4.19 3.25
CA ASP A 283 -24.63 -3.43 4.35
C ASP A 283 -23.28 -3.98 4.86
N VAL A 284 -22.65 -4.87 4.07
CA VAL A 284 -21.34 -5.44 4.33
C VAL A 284 -20.33 -4.84 3.37
N ASP A 285 -19.32 -4.23 3.98
CA ASP A 285 -18.21 -3.63 3.28
C ASP A 285 -16.92 -4.39 3.61
N LEU A 286 -16.46 -5.26 2.71
CA LEU A 286 -15.25 -6.06 2.95
C LEU A 286 -13.96 -5.22 2.97
N LEU A 287 -14.01 -3.96 2.53
CA LEU A 287 -12.89 -3.03 2.61
C LEU A 287 -12.84 -2.30 3.97
N ASP A 288 -13.95 -2.28 4.72
CA ASP A 288 -14.01 -1.76 6.08
C ASP A 288 -13.36 -2.73 7.09
N THR A 289 -12.07 -2.51 7.37
CA THR A 289 -11.29 -3.33 8.30
C THR A 289 -11.57 -3.02 9.78
N ARG A 290 -12.41 -2.02 10.07
CA ARG A 290 -12.89 -1.73 11.43
C ARG A 290 -14.13 -2.56 11.76
N LYS A 291 -15.07 -2.67 10.81
CA LYS A 291 -16.37 -3.32 11.02
C LYS A 291 -16.43 -4.77 10.52
N HIS A 292 -15.72 -5.10 9.43
CA HIS A 292 -15.94 -6.35 8.69
C HIS A 292 -14.66 -7.17 8.46
N CYS A 293 -13.62 -6.92 9.25
CA CYS A 293 -12.40 -7.73 9.21
C CYS A 293 -12.67 -9.24 9.40
N ASP A 294 -13.63 -9.58 10.26
CA ASP A 294 -14.07 -10.95 10.57
C ASP A 294 -14.68 -11.69 9.37
N LYS A 295 -15.16 -10.96 8.37
CA LYS A 295 -15.75 -11.50 7.14
C LYS A 295 -14.75 -11.73 6.01
N GLY A 296 -13.51 -11.25 6.15
CA GLY A 296 -12.47 -11.53 5.16
C GLY A 296 -12.12 -13.03 5.08
N ASN A 297 -11.79 -13.51 3.88
CA ASN A 297 -11.47 -14.92 3.63
C ASN A 297 -10.25 -15.42 4.40
N LEU A 298 -9.24 -14.57 4.56
CA LEU A 298 -8.01 -14.92 5.27
C LEU A 298 -7.57 -13.79 6.20
N ARG A 299 -7.19 -14.15 7.43
CA ARG A 299 -6.62 -13.24 8.42
C ARG A 299 -5.33 -13.80 8.99
N VAL A 300 -4.28 -12.99 8.99
CA VAL A 300 -3.02 -13.34 9.63
C VAL A 300 -2.88 -12.63 10.96
N LYS A 301 -2.87 -13.40 12.05
CA LYS A 301 -2.66 -12.87 13.40
C LYS A 301 -1.24 -12.32 13.56
N PRO A 302 -1.06 -11.12 14.14
CA PRO A 302 0.27 -10.58 14.44
C PRO A 302 0.96 -11.41 15.52
N THR A 303 2.18 -11.85 15.24
CA THR A 303 3.01 -12.61 16.18
C THR A 303 4.43 -12.12 16.04
N MET A 304 5.05 -11.71 17.14
CA MET A 304 6.39 -11.13 17.13
C MET A 304 7.38 -11.98 16.33
N GLY A 305 8.11 -11.32 15.43
CA GLY A 305 9.14 -11.93 14.60
C GLY A 305 8.63 -12.71 13.39
N LYS A 306 7.33 -12.90 13.23
CA LYS A 306 6.75 -13.51 12.03
C LYS A 306 6.80 -12.53 10.86
N ALA A 307 7.22 -13.03 9.70
CA ALA A 307 7.09 -12.34 8.42
C ALA A 307 5.94 -12.92 7.61
N VAL A 308 5.29 -12.08 6.82
CA VAL A 308 4.32 -12.43 5.79
C VAL A 308 4.77 -11.74 4.52
N PHE A 309 4.77 -12.45 3.39
CA PHE A 309 5.09 -11.79 2.13
C PHE A 309 4.23 -12.32 0.99
N TRP A 310 3.94 -11.43 0.05
CA TRP A 310 3.14 -11.72 -1.13
C TRP A 310 3.61 -10.90 -2.34
N TYR A 311 3.14 -11.32 -3.51
CA TYR A 311 3.33 -10.61 -4.77
C TYR A 311 2.11 -9.71 -5.02
N ASN A 312 2.34 -8.45 -5.42
CA ASN A 312 1.25 -7.51 -5.75
C ASN A 312 0.89 -7.50 -7.24
N TYR A 313 1.63 -8.24 -8.05
CA TYR A 313 1.45 -8.34 -9.50
C TYR A 313 1.48 -9.80 -9.94
N LEU A 314 0.70 -10.09 -10.97
CA LEU A 314 0.77 -11.32 -11.74
C LEU A 314 2.03 -11.34 -12.62
N SER A 315 2.39 -12.51 -13.13
CA SER A 315 3.45 -12.61 -14.14
C SER A 315 2.89 -12.28 -15.52
N ASN A 316 3.66 -11.57 -16.34
CA ASN A 316 3.31 -11.35 -17.75
C ASN A 316 3.55 -12.57 -18.67
N GLY A 317 3.90 -13.74 -18.11
CA GLY A 317 4.20 -14.96 -18.87
C GLY A 317 5.61 -15.03 -19.46
N ASN A 318 6.34 -13.92 -19.53
CA ASN A 318 7.69 -13.80 -20.10
C ASN A 318 8.77 -13.58 -19.03
N GLY A 319 8.46 -13.88 -17.77
CA GLY A 319 9.40 -13.75 -16.65
C GLY A 319 9.53 -12.32 -16.09
N TRP A 320 8.59 -11.42 -16.39
CA TRP A 320 8.54 -10.07 -15.84
C TRP A 320 7.20 -9.78 -15.15
N VAL A 321 7.08 -8.57 -14.61
CA VAL A 321 5.87 -8.04 -13.96
C VAL A 321 4.76 -7.86 -15.00
N GLY A 322 3.57 -8.35 -14.69
CA GLY A 322 2.36 -8.19 -15.50
C GLY A 322 1.36 -7.25 -14.84
N GLU A 323 0.09 -7.61 -14.93
CA GLU A 323 -1.01 -6.84 -14.34
C GLU A 323 -1.01 -6.92 -12.81
N GLN A 324 -1.64 -5.93 -12.17
CA GLN A 324 -1.86 -5.93 -10.74
C GLN A 324 -2.67 -7.17 -10.31
N ASP A 325 -2.26 -7.83 -9.24
CA ASP A 325 -3.04 -8.94 -8.67
C ASP A 325 -4.16 -8.36 -7.78
N GLU A 326 -5.40 -8.37 -8.28
CA GLU A 326 -6.58 -7.87 -7.57
C GLU A 326 -6.78 -8.57 -6.22
N TYR A 327 -6.35 -9.84 -6.11
CA TYR A 327 -6.45 -10.60 -4.87
C TYR A 327 -5.45 -10.15 -3.81
N ALA A 328 -4.44 -9.35 -4.17
CA ALA A 328 -3.51 -8.73 -3.23
C ALA A 328 -4.15 -7.62 -2.38
N LEU A 329 -5.45 -7.40 -2.52
CA LEU A 329 -6.25 -6.57 -1.64
C LEU A 329 -6.09 -7.01 -0.19
N HIS A 330 -5.60 -6.11 0.65
CA HIS A 330 -5.32 -6.41 2.05
C HIS A 330 -5.48 -5.18 2.92
N GLY A 331 -5.65 -5.37 4.23
CA GLY A 331 -5.78 -4.28 5.16
C GLY A 331 -5.35 -4.63 6.58
N GLY A 332 -5.17 -3.58 7.40
CA GLY A 332 -4.86 -3.71 8.81
C GLY A 332 -6.13 -3.57 9.65
N CYS A 333 -6.57 -4.68 10.26
CA CYS A 333 -7.74 -4.68 11.12
C CYS A 333 -7.54 -3.80 12.35
N VAL A 334 -8.65 -3.30 12.88
CA VAL A 334 -8.65 -2.44 14.06
C VAL A 334 -7.96 -3.13 15.23
N VAL A 335 -7.07 -2.38 15.91
CA VAL A 335 -6.46 -2.84 17.17
C VAL A 335 -7.44 -2.57 18.30
N THR A 336 -8.02 -3.60 18.90
CA THR A 336 -9.00 -3.44 19.99
C THR A 336 -8.34 -3.35 21.35
N ARG A 337 -7.20 -4.04 21.56
CA ARG A 337 -6.41 -3.94 22.80
C ARG A 337 -4.90 -4.03 22.54
N GLY A 338 -4.14 -3.20 23.24
CA GLY A 338 -2.69 -3.08 23.12
C GLY A 338 -2.27 -2.17 21.96
N VAL A 339 -1.08 -2.41 21.42
CA VAL A 339 -0.52 -1.68 20.27
C VAL A 339 0.05 -2.67 19.25
N LYS A 340 0.02 -2.31 17.97
CA LYS A 340 0.60 -3.11 16.88
C LYS A 340 1.77 -2.35 16.26
N TRP A 341 2.95 -2.97 16.32
CA TRP A 341 4.13 -2.55 15.58
C TRP A 341 4.38 -3.49 14.42
N ILE A 342 4.53 -2.91 13.23
CA ILE A 342 4.94 -3.64 12.03
C ILE A 342 6.09 -2.91 11.34
N ALA A 343 6.80 -3.62 10.47
CA ALA A 343 7.62 -3.00 9.45
C ALA A 343 7.30 -3.61 8.09
N ASN A 344 7.33 -2.82 7.02
CA ASN A 344 7.14 -3.27 5.65
C ASN A 344 8.39 -2.96 4.82
N ASN A 345 8.79 -3.94 4.01
CA ASN A 345 9.82 -3.81 3.01
C ASN A 345 9.18 -4.05 1.66
N TRP A 346 8.97 -2.98 0.90
CA TRP A 346 8.52 -3.08 -0.47
C TRP A 346 9.70 -3.29 -1.39
N ILE A 347 9.53 -4.17 -2.39
CA ILE A 347 10.51 -4.36 -3.46
C ILE A 347 9.94 -3.75 -4.73
N ASN A 348 10.58 -2.70 -5.23
CA ASN A 348 10.10 -1.96 -6.38
C ASN A 348 10.66 -2.54 -7.68
N VAL A 349 9.78 -2.73 -8.66
CA VAL A 349 10.13 -3.17 -10.02
C VAL A 349 9.22 -2.43 -11.00
N ASP A 350 9.80 -1.72 -11.96
CA ASP A 350 9.02 -1.09 -13.03
C ASP A 350 8.43 -2.16 -13.96
N PRO A 351 7.11 -2.14 -14.24
CA PRO A 351 6.51 -3.03 -15.23
C PRO A 351 7.14 -2.89 -16.62
N ASP A 352 7.67 -1.71 -16.96
CA ASP A 352 8.51 -1.52 -18.14
C ASP A 352 9.96 -1.94 -17.84
N TYR A 353 10.34 -3.09 -18.40
CA TYR A 353 11.69 -3.64 -18.28
C TYR A 353 12.79 -2.66 -18.74
N GLN A 354 12.57 -1.92 -19.84
CA GLN A 354 13.59 -1.02 -20.37
C GLN A 354 13.83 0.15 -19.43
N ARG A 355 12.76 0.69 -18.81
CA ARG A 355 12.88 1.74 -17.80
C ARG A 355 13.58 1.23 -16.55
N GLN A 356 13.23 0.05 -16.06
CA GLN A 356 13.91 -0.58 -14.92
C GLN A 356 15.41 -0.78 -15.20
N ALA A 357 15.76 -1.37 -16.35
CA ALA A 357 17.15 -1.65 -16.72
C ALA A 357 17.98 -0.36 -16.85
N ARG A 358 17.41 0.69 -17.45
CA ARG A 358 18.06 2.00 -17.56
C ARG A 358 18.29 2.62 -16.18
N TYR A 359 17.31 2.55 -15.29
CA TYR A 359 17.42 3.06 -13.94
C TYR A 359 18.54 2.35 -13.15
N GLU A 360 18.59 1.01 -13.20
CA GLU A 360 19.65 0.22 -12.56
C GLU A 360 21.05 0.57 -13.08
N GLN A 361 21.19 0.75 -14.40
CA GLN A 361 22.46 1.16 -15.01
C GLN A 361 22.92 2.54 -14.55
N LEU A 362 21.99 3.49 -14.39
CA LEU A 362 22.30 4.84 -13.94
C LEU A 362 22.66 4.91 -12.45
N MET A 363 22.04 4.05 -11.63
CA MET A 363 22.27 4.00 -10.17
C MET A 363 23.43 3.10 -9.77
N SER A 364 23.91 2.26 -10.70
CA SER A 364 25.12 1.47 -10.48
C SER A 364 26.33 2.39 -10.31
N PRO A 365 27.19 2.18 -9.30
CA PRO A 365 28.40 2.98 -9.13
C PRO A 365 29.27 2.87 -10.38
N ARG A 366 29.66 4.01 -10.96
CA ARG A 366 30.69 4.00 -12.01
C ARG A 366 31.99 3.47 -11.39
N PRO A 367 32.73 2.56 -12.05
CA PRO A 367 34.05 2.18 -11.56
C PRO A 367 34.93 3.44 -11.46
N GLU A 368 35.55 3.64 -10.29
CA GLU A 368 36.57 4.67 -10.02
C GLU A 368 37.85 4.39 -10.82
N SER A 369 37.77 4.45 -12.14
CA SER A 369 38.93 4.30 -13.01
C SER A 369 38.86 5.30 -14.15
N GLN A 370 38.96 6.59 -13.83
CA GLN A 370 39.42 7.65 -14.76
C GLN A 370 39.64 9.03 -14.11
N GLU A 371 39.94 9.11 -12.81
CA GLU A 371 40.52 10.33 -12.24
C GLU A 371 41.93 10.02 -11.73
N HIS A 372 42.89 10.82 -12.21
CA HIS A 372 44.33 10.84 -11.91
C HIS A 372 45.26 10.17 -12.95
N GLN A 373 45.31 10.76 -14.15
CA GLN A 373 46.59 11.04 -14.82
C GLN A 373 46.63 12.54 -15.17
N HIS A 374 46.82 13.38 -14.17
CA HIS A 374 47.44 14.68 -14.41
C HIS A 374 48.95 14.41 -14.54
N THR A 375 49.45 14.63 -15.74
CA THR A 375 50.86 14.56 -16.09
C THR A 375 51.65 15.60 -15.29
N ASP A 376 52.47 15.14 -14.34
CA ASP A 376 53.63 15.87 -13.86
C ASP A 376 54.66 15.94 -14.99
N ALA A 377 54.55 16.97 -15.83
CA ALA A 377 55.66 17.42 -16.65
C ALA A 377 56.38 18.54 -15.89
N HIS A 378 57.34 18.15 -15.06
CA HIS A 378 58.39 19.03 -14.60
C HIS A 378 59.13 19.60 -15.83
N GLN A 379 58.97 20.90 -16.07
CA GLN A 379 59.90 21.68 -16.89
C GLN A 379 61.02 22.18 -15.96
N ASP A 380 62.11 21.42 -15.93
CA ASP A 380 63.44 21.97 -15.67
C ASP A 380 64.13 22.14 -17.03
N LEU A 381 64.25 23.39 -17.49
CA LEU A 381 65.40 23.99 -18.23
C LEU A 381 65.05 25.39 -18.73
#